data_AF-A0A7S2CXK7-F1
#
_entry.id   AF-A0A7S2CXK7-F1
#
_cell.length_a   1.000
_cell.length_b   1.000
_cell.length_c   1.000
_cell.angle_alpha   90.00
_cell.angle_beta   90.00
_cell.angle_gamma   90.00
#
_symmetry.space_group_name_H-M   'P 1'
#
loop_
_entity.id
_entity.type
_entity.pdbx_description
1 polymer ?
#
loop_
_entity_poly.entity_id
_entity_poly.type
_entity_poly.pdbx_seq_one_letter_code
_entity_poly.pdbx_strand_id
1 'polypeptide(L)'
;PTPQVHGFFSKLEPVLRTLFDYYSMIEVEPSSYDFKPHEHKKPQPTMSVEEWCGFLMDVGLLPLEGTQQHMGHQDGNGSPMLDLIPARLVFMWSQTFVSDELRRRSKMTSATYEDFLEALTRLCTRITLPSPELLKQYKAKSAKIFFDDVDAGKHDGAVMLRQTNSGMTWQKEEETDEPIIESLEVLVGLILDRLDADANGKVSKQELEKKRQARAKRREEFASLRVNDKTSLSRQSSRKSSRDQSRRNTPQATPRG
;
A
#
# COMPACT_ATOMS: atom_id res chain seq x y z
N PRO A 1 -7.55 28.89 3.06
CA PRO A 1 -6.18 28.41 2.79
C PRO A 1 -5.18 29.56 2.71
N THR A 2 -4.01 29.42 3.33
CA THR A 2 -2.92 30.39 3.19
C THR A 2 -2.38 30.39 1.75
N PRO A 3 -1.81 31.49 1.23
CA PRO A 3 -1.31 31.57 -0.15
C PRO A 3 -0.30 30.48 -0.51
N GLN A 4 0.48 30.00 0.47
CA GLN A 4 1.45 28.92 0.32
C GLN A 4 0.77 27.59 -0.07
N VAL A 5 -0.34 27.24 0.59
CA VAL A 5 -1.08 26.00 0.32
C VAL A 5 -1.61 25.97 -1.12
N HIS A 6 -2.14 27.10 -1.59
CA HIS A 6 -2.65 27.21 -2.96
C HIS A 6 -1.51 27.06 -4.00
N GLY A 7 -0.33 27.60 -3.72
CA GLY A 7 0.83 27.49 -4.60
C GLY A 7 1.40 26.07 -4.70
N PHE A 8 1.32 25.30 -3.62
CA PHE A 8 1.76 23.90 -3.59
C PHE A 8 0.83 23.00 -4.40
N PHE A 9 -0.47 22.99 -4.06
CA PHE A 9 -1.43 22.10 -4.73
C PHE A 9 -1.57 22.40 -6.22
N SER A 10 -1.58 23.67 -6.62
CA SER A 10 -1.68 24.02 -8.04
C SER A 10 -0.55 23.46 -8.92
N LYS A 11 0.65 23.25 -8.35
CA LYS A 11 1.78 22.66 -9.07
C LYS A 11 1.68 21.13 -9.17
N LEU A 12 1.17 20.49 -8.12
CA LEU A 12 1.15 19.03 -8.02
C LEU A 12 -0.16 18.40 -8.47
N GLU A 13 -1.26 19.15 -8.46
CA GLU A 13 -2.58 18.67 -8.83
C GLU A 13 -2.59 17.97 -10.19
N PRO A 14 -1.97 18.49 -11.27
CA PRO A 14 -1.94 17.78 -12.54
C PRO A 14 -1.25 16.40 -12.47
N VAL A 15 -0.20 16.29 -11.64
CA VAL A 15 0.56 15.06 -11.45
C VAL A 15 -0.25 14.06 -10.62
N LEU A 16 -0.79 14.49 -9.48
CA LEU A 16 -1.63 13.67 -8.62
C LEU A 16 -2.89 13.19 -9.34
N ARG A 17 -3.49 14.06 -10.16
CA ARG A 17 -4.62 13.71 -11.01
C ARG A 17 -4.26 12.65 -12.04
N THR A 18 -3.11 12.78 -12.69
CA THR A 18 -2.62 11.78 -13.66
C THR A 18 -2.39 10.43 -12.99
N LEU A 19 -1.83 10.41 -11.77
CA LEU A 19 -1.67 9.18 -10.99
C LEU A 19 -3.04 8.57 -10.64
N PHE A 20 -3.97 9.37 -10.11
CA PHE A 20 -5.32 8.90 -9.78
C PHE A 20 -6.02 8.31 -11.01
N ASP A 21 -6.04 9.03 -12.13
CA ASP A 21 -6.65 8.58 -13.38
C ASP A 21 -5.97 7.31 -13.92
N TYR A 22 -4.64 7.17 -13.77
CA TYR A 22 -3.93 5.95 -14.17
C TYR A 22 -4.37 4.74 -13.34
N TYR A 23 -4.39 4.87 -12.01
CA TYR A 23 -4.66 3.75 -11.10
C TYR A 23 -6.15 3.37 -11.02
N SER A 24 -7.07 4.31 -11.26
CA SER A 24 -8.53 4.08 -11.27
C SER A 24 -9.07 3.39 -12.54
N MET A 25 -8.20 3.12 -13.51
CA MET A 25 -8.57 2.48 -14.78
C MET A 25 -7.94 1.09 -14.94
N ILE A 26 -7.33 0.54 -13.89
CA ILE A 26 -6.50 -0.66 -13.99
C ILE A 26 -7.33 -1.95 -14.03
N GLU A 27 -8.44 -2.00 -13.27
CA GLU A 27 -9.20 -3.25 -13.06
C GLU A 27 -10.57 -3.29 -13.75
N VAL A 28 -10.95 -2.24 -14.47
CA VAL A 28 -12.17 -2.27 -15.29
C VAL A 28 -11.92 -3.11 -16.54
N GLU A 29 -12.24 -4.41 -16.50
CA GLU A 29 -12.42 -5.16 -17.73
C GLU A 29 -13.49 -4.45 -18.59
N PRO A 30 -13.19 -4.07 -19.84
CA PRO A 30 -14.16 -3.40 -20.71
C PRO A 30 -15.43 -4.23 -20.99
N SER A 31 -15.42 -5.51 -20.62
CA SER A 31 -16.42 -6.53 -20.98
C SER A 31 -17.69 -6.49 -20.12
N SER A 32 -17.69 -5.86 -18.94
CA SER A 32 -18.81 -5.96 -17.98
C SER A 32 -19.78 -4.79 -17.99
N TYR A 33 -19.54 -3.76 -18.81
CA TYR A 33 -20.43 -2.59 -18.88
C TYR A 33 -21.43 -2.72 -20.03
N ASP A 34 -22.52 -3.45 -19.77
CA ASP A 34 -23.74 -3.42 -20.59
C ASP A 34 -24.51 -2.11 -20.31
N PHE A 35 -23.88 -0.98 -20.63
CA PHE A 35 -24.52 0.33 -20.50
C PHE A 35 -25.39 0.56 -21.73
N LYS A 36 -26.70 0.51 -21.50
CA LYS A 36 -27.69 1.04 -22.45
C LYS A 36 -27.31 2.50 -22.80
N PRO A 37 -27.31 2.87 -24.09
CA PRO A 37 -26.85 4.18 -24.56
C PRO A 37 -27.85 5.26 -24.19
N HIS A 38 -27.78 5.75 -22.95
CA HIS A 38 -28.46 6.97 -22.53
C HIS A 38 -27.39 8.00 -22.15
N GLU A 39 -27.14 8.95 -23.07
CA GLU A 39 -26.46 10.25 -22.90
C GLU A 39 -25.02 10.27 -22.31
N HIS A 40 -24.05 10.05 -23.20
CA HIS A 40 -22.75 10.74 -23.43
C HIS A 40 -21.85 11.33 -22.32
N LYS A 41 -22.11 11.19 -21.02
CA LYS A 41 -21.10 11.56 -20.01
C LYS A 41 -20.17 10.38 -19.75
N LYS A 42 -18.88 10.52 -20.11
CA LYS A 42 -17.85 9.57 -19.69
C LYS A 42 -17.95 9.43 -18.16
N PRO A 43 -18.05 8.21 -17.62
CA PRO A 43 -18.07 8.04 -16.17
C PRO A 43 -16.82 8.68 -15.58
N GLN A 44 -16.99 9.37 -14.45
CA GLN A 44 -15.83 9.91 -13.73
C GLN A 44 -14.98 8.74 -13.24
N PRO A 45 -13.64 8.82 -13.34
CA PRO A 45 -12.76 7.79 -12.81
C PRO A 45 -12.96 7.68 -11.30
N THR A 46 -12.99 6.44 -10.80
CA THR A 46 -13.10 6.12 -9.37
C THR A 46 -12.14 4.99 -9.04
N MET A 47 -11.47 5.08 -7.90
CA MET A 47 -10.43 4.12 -7.48
C MET A 47 -11.00 3.10 -6.48
N SER A 48 -10.87 1.80 -6.75
CA SER A 48 -11.23 0.75 -5.78
C SER A 48 -10.22 0.66 -4.63
N VAL A 49 -10.57 -0.07 -3.57
CA VAL A 49 -9.62 -0.35 -2.47
C VAL A 49 -8.43 -1.20 -2.96
N GLU A 50 -8.65 -2.09 -3.92
CA GLU A 50 -7.61 -2.90 -4.56
C GLU A 50 -6.65 -2.03 -5.38
N GLU A 51 -7.18 -1.07 -6.15
CA GLU A 51 -6.40 -0.11 -6.92
C GLU A 51 -5.58 0.81 -6.00
N TRP A 52 -6.17 1.27 -4.89
CA TRP A 52 -5.47 2.00 -3.84
C TRP A 52 -4.31 1.19 -3.23
N CYS A 53 -4.55 -0.06 -2.84
CA CYS A 53 -3.48 -0.93 -2.32
C CYS A 53 -2.41 -1.19 -3.40
N GLY A 54 -2.83 -1.32 -4.66
CA GLY A 54 -1.96 -1.39 -5.83
C GLY A 54 -1.01 -0.22 -5.93
N PHE A 55 -1.56 0.99 -5.88
CA PHE A 55 -0.80 2.23 -5.84
C PHE A 55 0.22 2.24 -4.69
N LEU A 56 -0.20 1.92 -3.46
CA LEU A 56 0.70 1.89 -2.30
C LEU A 56 1.83 0.86 -2.43
N MET A 57 1.57 -0.30 -3.04
CA MET A 57 2.62 -1.27 -3.34
C MET A 57 3.62 -0.74 -4.37
N ASP A 58 3.14 -0.09 -5.43
CA ASP A 58 3.97 0.39 -6.53
C ASP A 58 4.89 1.56 -6.08
N VAL A 59 4.42 2.36 -5.12
CA VAL A 59 5.20 3.40 -4.42
C VAL A 59 5.96 2.88 -3.18
N GLY A 60 5.93 1.57 -2.91
CA GLY A 60 6.67 0.94 -1.80
C GLY A 60 6.24 1.38 -0.40
N LEU A 61 5.01 1.88 -0.23
CA LEU A 61 4.42 2.22 1.07
C LEU A 61 3.64 1.04 1.67
N LEU A 62 3.32 0.01 0.88
CA LEU A 62 2.68 -1.22 1.32
C LEU A 62 3.54 -2.43 0.90
N PRO A 63 3.73 -3.45 1.76
CA PRO A 63 4.37 -4.70 1.36
C PRO A 63 3.60 -5.35 0.22
N LEU A 64 4.34 -6.00 -0.68
CA LEU A 64 3.71 -7.01 -1.51
C LEU A 64 3.25 -8.18 -0.62
N GLU A 65 2.05 -8.71 -0.90
CA GLU A 65 1.58 -9.91 -0.21
C GLU A 65 2.62 -11.03 -0.26
N GLY A 66 2.95 -11.62 0.89
CA GLY A 66 3.87 -12.75 1.00
C GLY A 66 5.31 -12.41 1.40
N THR A 67 5.76 -11.15 1.33
CA THR A 67 7.07 -10.77 1.91
C THR A 67 7.05 -10.67 3.45
N GLN A 68 5.87 -10.57 4.06
CA GLN A 68 5.74 -10.48 5.53
C GLN A 68 6.17 -11.77 6.27
N GLN A 69 6.15 -12.95 5.63
CA GLN A 69 6.38 -14.22 6.34
C GLN A 69 7.86 -14.53 6.67
N HIS A 70 8.82 -13.77 6.14
CA HIS A 70 10.25 -13.96 6.46
C HIS A 70 10.90 -12.78 7.17
N MET A 71 10.17 -11.68 7.35
CA MET A 71 10.62 -10.53 8.12
C MET A 71 9.91 -10.60 9.47
N GLY A 72 10.30 -11.57 10.32
CA GLY A 72 9.77 -11.63 11.67
C GLY A 72 10.09 -10.33 12.38
N HIS A 73 9.07 -9.56 12.79
CA HIS A 73 9.11 -8.33 13.61
C HIS A 73 10.52 -7.83 13.94
N GLN A 74 11.27 -7.41 12.92
CA GLN A 74 12.46 -6.62 13.14
C GLN A 74 11.92 -5.20 13.15
N ASP A 75 11.54 -4.77 14.34
CA ASP A 75 11.01 -3.44 14.68
C ASP A 75 12.06 -2.31 14.44
N GLY A 76 12.92 -2.42 13.44
CA GLY A 76 14.14 -1.63 13.32
C GLY A 76 14.55 -1.16 11.92
N ASN A 77 14.00 -1.68 10.83
CA ASN A 77 14.28 -1.11 9.50
C ASN A 77 13.34 0.08 9.26
N GLY A 78 13.86 1.30 9.41
CA GLY A 78 13.12 2.56 9.43
C GLY A 78 12.45 2.99 8.12
N SER A 79 12.05 2.06 7.26
CA SER A 79 11.28 2.35 6.04
C SER A 79 9.81 2.64 6.39
N PRO A 80 9.15 3.61 5.75
CA PRO A 80 7.79 4.05 6.09
C PRO A 80 6.78 3.08 5.50
N MET A 81 6.65 1.92 6.12
CA MET A 81 5.90 0.81 5.57
C MET A 81 4.60 0.60 6.35
N LEU A 82 3.48 0.69 5.65
CA LEU A 82 2.15 0.53 6.21
C LEU A 82 1.74 -0.95 6.17
N ASP A 83 1.04 -1.41 7.19
CA ASP A 83 0.36 -2.71 7.13
C ASP A 83 -0.91 -2.65 6.27
N LEU A 84 -1.35 -3.80 5.76
CA LEU A 84 -2.53 -3.89 4.89
C LEU A 84 -3.82 -3.38 5.56
N ILE A 85 -4.01 -3.66 6.85
CA ILE A 85 -5.22 -3.22 7.57
C ILE A 85 -5.24 -1.69 7.71
N PRO A 86 -4.19 -1.02 8.24
CA PRO A 86 -4.11 0.44 8.24
C PRO A 86 -4.26 1.08 6.85
N ALA A 87 -3.69 0.48 5.79
CA ALA A 87 -3.83 0.98 4.42
C ALA A 87 -5.29 1.01 3.94
N ARG A 88 -6.06 -0.03 4.27
CA ARG A 88 -7.50 -0.11 3.96
C ARG A 88 -8.32 0.85 4.81
N LEU A 89 -7.96 1.03 6.09
CA LEU A 89 -8.63 1.99 6.96
C LEU A 89 -8.44 3.43 6.48
N VAL A 90 -7.24 3.79 6.00
CA VAL A 90 -7.00 5.11 5.39
C VAL A 90 -7.94 5.35 4.21
N PHE A 91 -8.09 4.36 3.32
CA PHE A 91 -9.03 4.44 2.20
C PHE A 91 -10.48 4.57 2.66
N MET A 92 -10.91 3.77 3.65
CA MET A 92 -12.28 3.83 4.14
C MET A 92 -12.60 5.15 4.84
N TRP A 93 -11.65 5.71 5.59
CA TRP A 93 -11.83 6.96 6.32
C TRP A 93 -11.66 8.20 5.45
N SER A 94 -11.05 8.09 4.27
CA SER A 94 -10.94 9.21 3.34
C SER A 94 -12.22 9.45 2.55
N GLN A 95 -13.12 8.47 2.49
CA GLN A 95 -14.39 8.60 1.82
C GLN A 95 -15.31 9.55 2.60
N THR A 96 -15.73 10.64 1.96
CA THR A 96 -16.73 11.55 2.53
C THR A 96 -18.06 10.84 2.76
N PHE A 97 -18.45 10.67 4.03
CA PHE A 97 -19.63 9.92 4.40
C PHE A 97 -20.89 10.81 4.39
N VAL A 98 -21.91 10.36 3.65
CA VAL A 98 -23.30 10.75 3.88
C VAL A 98 -24.09 9.47 4.08
N SER A 99 -24.42 9.12 5.32
CA SER A 99 -25.34 8.00 5.61
C SER A 99 -26.72 8.38 5.09
N ASP A 100 -27.05 7.98 3.87
CA ASP A 100 -28.45 7.87 3.48
C ASP A 100 -28.85 6.41 3.62
N GLU A 101 -29.30 6.05 4.83
CA GLU A 101 -29.61 4.67 5.24
C GLU A 101 -30.68 4.00 4.36
N LEU A 102 -31.43 4.78 3.57
CA LEU A 102 -32.60 4.29 2.84
C LEU A 102 -32.32 3.98 1.36
N ARG A 103 -31.25 4.53 0.76
CA ARG A 103 -30.95 4.30 -0.67
C ARG A 103 -29.45 4.39 -0.97
N ARG A 104 -28.84 3.22 -1.24
CA ARG A 104 -27.59 2.97 -2.01
C ARG A 104 -26.30 2.73 -1.20
N ARG A 105 -26.13 1.49 -0.75
CA ARG A 105 -24.86 0.90 -0.24
C ARG A 105 -23.74 0.75 -1.29
N SER A 106 -24.03 0.96 -2.58
CA SER A 106 -23.09 0.69 -3.69
C SER A 106 -21.97 1.74 -3.85
N LYS A 107 -22.04 2.89 -3.17
CA LYS A 107 -21.04 3.96 -3.31
C LYS A 107 -19.81 3.82 -2.39
N MET A 108 -19.79 2.83 -1.50
CA MET A 108 -18.70 2.68 -0.51
C MET A 108 -17.46 1.95 -1.05
N THR A 109 -17.46 1.47 -2.29
CA THR A 109 -16.38 0.62 -2.81
C THR A 109 -15.36 1.37 -3.67
N SER A 110 -15.58 2.67 -3.91
CA SER A 110 -14.76 3.44 -4.86
C SER A 110 -14.54 4.88 -4.36
N ALA A 111 -13.30 5.34 -4.41
CA ALA A 111 -12.88 6.69 -4.04
C ALA A 111 -12.88 7.63 -5.26
N THR A 112 -13.36 8.87 -5.09
CA THR A 112 -13.15 9.94 -6.08
C THR A 112 -11.74 10.51 -5.98
N TYR A 113 -11.41 11.49 -6.83
CA TYR A 113 -10.13 12.18 -6.76
C TYR A 113 -9.95 12.93 -5.43
N GLU A 114 -11.01 13.53 -4.92
CA GLU A 114 -11.02 14.23 -3.64
C GLU A 114 -10.77 13.24 -2.48
N ASP A 115 -11.43 12.08 -2.49
CA ASP A 115 -11.20 11.02 -1.50
C ASP A 115 -9.76 10.48 -1.57
N PHE A 116 -9.14 10.47 -2.76
CA PHE A 116 -7.72 10.11 -2.93
C PHE A 116 -6.78 11.14 -2.31
N LEU A 117 -7.04 12.44 -2.49
CA LEU A 117 -6.25 13.51 -1.85
C LEU A 117 -6.38 13.46 -0.32
N GLU A 118 -7.58 13.20 0.18
CA GLU A 118 -7.84 13.00 1.61
C GLU A 118 -7.09 11.75 2.12
N ALA A 119 -7.06 10.65 1.35
CA ALA A 119 -6.30 9.45 1.71
C ALA A 119 -4.79 9.72 1.82
N LEU A 120 -4.21 10.50 0.89
CA LEU A 120 -2.80 10.91 0.96
C LEU A 120 -2.52 11.76 2.21
N THR A 121 -3.46 12.62 2.58
CA THR A 121 -3.34 13.46 3.77
C THR A 121 -3.34 12.60 5.04
N ARG A 122 -4.26 11.64 5.13
CA ARG A 122 -4.31 10.66 6.23
C ARG A 122 -3.10 9.72 6.27
N LEU A 123 -2.46 9.42 5.13
CA LEU A 123 -1.21 8.66 5.15
C LEU A 123 -0.13 9.40 5.92
N CYS A 124 -0.06 10.72 5.82
CA CYS A 124 0.94 11.54 6.52
C CYS A 124 0.86 11.38 8.04
N THR A 125 -0.30 11.03 8.60
CA THR A 125 -0.47 10.78 10.05
C THR A 125 -0.31 9.32 10.46
N ARG A 126 -0.14 8.42 9.47
CA ARG A 126 -0.01 6.96 9.66
C ARG A 126 1.38 6.43 9.38
N ILE A 127 2.16 7.13 8.55
CA ILE A 127 3.54 6.76 8.27
C ILE A 127 4.47 7.83 8.83
N THR A 128 5.64 7.41 9.30
CA THR A 128 6.65 8.34 9.77
C THR A 128 7.45 8.88 8.59
N LEU A 129 7.38 10.19 8.38
CA LEU A 129 8.14 10.90 7.34
C LEU A 129 9.29 11.70 7.96
N PRO A 130 10.45 11.84 7.28
CA PRO A 130 11.52 12.69 7.75
C PRO A 130 11.12 14.16 7.66
N SER A 131 11.37 14.93 8.72
CA SER A 131 11.18 16.39 8.66
C SER A 131 12.24 17.04 7.76
N PRO A 132 12.00 18.27 7.27
CA PRO A 132 12.99 19.02 6.50
C PRO A 132 14.33 19.20 7.24
N GLU A 133 14.29 19.39 8.57
CA GLU A 133 15.48 19.50 9.42
C GLU A 133 16.27 18.19 9.42
N LEU A 134 15.55 17.06 9.49
CA LEU A 134 16.16 15.74 9.48
C LEU A 134 16.82 15.46 8.12
N LEU A 135 16.14 15.77 7.01
CA LEU A 135 16.73 15.66 5.67
C LEU A 135 18.02 16.49 5.56
N LYS A 136 18.02 17.72 6.09
CA LYS A 136 19.19 18.60 6.12
C LYS A 136 20.32 18.06 7.00
N GLN A 137 20.00 17.57 8.20
CA GLN A 137 20.97 16.99 9.13
C GLN A 137 21.72 15.82 8.52
N TYR A 138 20.98 14.93 7.84
CA TYR A 138 21.53 13.74 7.20
C TYR A 138 22.04 14.00 5.77
N LYS A 139 21.99 15.25 5.29
CA LYS A 139 22.38 15.66 3.93
C LYS A 139 21.65 14.87 2.84
N ALA A 140 20.45 14.38 3.14
CA ALA A 140 19.60 13.70 2.18
C ALA A 140 18.85 14.74 1.34
N LYS A 141 18.91 14.61 0.01
CA LYS A 141 18.23 15.55 -0.90
C LYS A 141 16.73 15.29 -1.01
N SER A 142 16.29 14.08 -0.68
CA SER A 142 14.89 13.68 -0.68
C SER A 142 14.63 12.59 0.36
N ALA A 143 13.36 12.38 0.69
CA ALA A 143 12.94 11.30 1.59
C ALA A 143 13.31 9.92 1.03
N LYS A 144 13.30 9.73 -0.29
CA LYS A 144 13.72 8.46 -0.89
C LYS A 144 15.18 8.15 -0.55
N ILE A 145 16.09 9.10 -0.82
CA ILE A 145 17.54 8.92 -0.55
C ILE A 145 17.76 8.66 0.94
N PHE A 146 17.04 9.39 1.79
CA PHE A 146 17.08 9.19 3.23
C PHE A 146 16.71 7.76 3.63
N PHE A 147 15.58 7.24 3.14
CA PHE A 147 15.15 5.88 3.46
C PHE A 147 16.07 4.82 2.84
N ASP A 148 16.59 5.05 1.62
CA ASP A 148 17.58 4.17 1.00
C ASP A 148 18.87 4.09 1.84
N ASP A 149 19.30 5.21 2.45
CA ASP A 149 20.47 5.26 3.33
C ASP A 149 20.22 4.55 4.67
N VAL A 150 19.00 4.64 5.21
CA VAL A 150 18.56 3.88 6.39
C VAL A 150 18.54 2.38 6.09
N ASP A 151 17.93 1.98 4.97
CA ASP A 151 17.84 0.58 4.55
C ASP A 151 19.22 -0.02 4.24
N ALA A 152 20.17 0.81 3.80
CA ALA A 152 21.58 0.45 3.61
C ALA A 152 22.39 0.42 4.92
N GLY A 153 21.79 0.75 6.07
CA GLY A 153 22.44 0.76 7.38
C GLY A 153 23.42 1.93 7.60
N LYS A 154 23.34 3.00 6.79
CA LYS A 154 24.19 4.19 6.96
C LYS A 154 23.74 5.06 8.14
N HIS A 155 22.46 4.96 8.51
CA HIS A 155 21.85 5.71 9.60
C HIS A 155 21.10 4.75 10.53
N ASP A 156 21.12 5.03 11.83
CA ASP A 156 20.38 4.24 12.81
C ASP A 156 18.88 4.59 12.71
N GLY A 157 18.13 3.75 11.99
CA GLY A 157 16.67 3.91 11.82
C GLY A 157 15.91 3.98 13.14
N ALA A 158 16.42 3.37 14.21
CA ALA A 158 15.79 3.37 15.53
C ALA A 158 15.87 4.72 16.23
N VAL A 159 16.87 5.56 15.92
CA VAL A 159 16.95 6.94 16.45
C VAL A 159 15.91 7.83 15.77
N MET A 160 15.60 7.55 14.50
CA MET A 160 14.69 8.37 13.68
C MET A 160 13.24 8.24 14.14
N LEU A 161 12.81 7.02 14.50
CA LEU A 161 11.46 6.72 14.99
C LEU A 161 11.26 7.05 16.49
N ARG A 162 12.34 7.22 17.26
CA ARG A 162 12.26 7.65 18.67
C ARG A 162 12.19 9.16 18.83
N GLN A 163 12.77 9.91 17.88
CA GLN A 163 12.66 11.37 17.87
C GLN A 163 11.30 11.87 17.38
N THR A 164 10.47 11.02 16.76
CA THR A 164 9.17 11.36 16.17
C THR A 164 8.00 11.53 17.15
N ASN A 165 8.27 11.79 18.43
CA ASN A 165 7.32 12.55 19.25
C ASN A 165 7.17 14.01 18.74
N SER A 166 7.91 14.43 17.70
CA SER A 166 7.75 15.70 16.99
C SER A 166 6.91 15.64 15.70
N GLY A 167 6.60 14.44 15.17
CA GLY A 167 5.84 14.29 13.92
C GLY A 167 4.34 14.49 14.10
N MET A 168 3.62 14.75 12.99
CA MET A 168 2.15 14.80 12.99
C MET A 168 1.60 13.38 13.18
N THR A 169 1.20 13.04 14.41
CA THR A 169 0.48 11.79 14.71
C THR A 169 -1.02 12.01 14.56
N TRP A 170 -1.81 10.93 14.49
CA TRP A 170 -3.27 11.06 14.48
C TRP A 170 -3.79 11.74 15.75
N GLN A 171 -3.17 11.55 16.92
CA GLN A 171 -3.55 12.27 18.13
C GLN A 171 -3.23 13.76 18.01
N LYS A 172 -2.04 14.10 17.50
CA LYS A 172 -1.64 15.50 17.32
C LYS A 172 -2.51 16.20 16.28
N GLU A 173 -2.94 15.49 15.24
CA GLU A 173 -3.92 15.98 14.25
C GLU A 173 -5.27 16.33 14.91
N GLU A 174 -5.73 15.52 15.87
CA GLU A 174 -6.98 15.81 16.61
C GLU A 174 -6.81 16.95 17.63
N GLU A 175 -5.60 17.12 18.18
CA GLU A 175 -5.32 18.10 19.23
C GLU A 175 -4.81 19.45 18.71
N THR A 176 -4.34 19.53 17.46
CA THR A 176 -3.68 20.72 16.91
C THR A 176 -4.22 21.10 15.54
N ASP A 177 -4.32 22.41 15.28
CA ASP A 177 -4.63 22.96 13.95
C ASP A 177 -3.37 23.14 13.10
N GLU A 178 -2.28 22.40 13.38
CA GLU A 178 -1.04 22.53 12.62
C GLU A 178 -1.24 22.04 11.18
N PRO A 179 -0.75 22.79 10.18
CA PRO A 179 -0.93 22.41 8.78
C PRO A 179 -0.06 21.20 8.43
N ILE A 180 -0.67 20.16 7.86
CA ILE A 180 0.00 18.94 7.41
C ILE A 180 0.79 19.10 6.09
N ILE A 181 0.84 20.32 5.54
CA ILE A 181 1.37 20.60 4.20
C ILE A 181 2.83 20.16 4.03
N GLU A 182 3.68 20.36 5.04
CA GLU A 182 5.10 19.98 4.97
C GLU A 182 5.26 18.45 4.90
N SER A 183 4.45 17.71 5.68
CA SER A 183 4.44 16.25 5.62
C SER A 183 3.91 15.75 4.28
N LEU A 184 2.88 16.40 3.75
CA LEU A 184 2.32 16.08 2.44
C LEU A 184 3.33 16.37 1.30
N GLU A 185 4.08 17.46 1.39
CA GLU A 185 5.20 17.79 0.49
C GLU A 185 6.23 16.66 0.44
N VAL A 186 6.67 16.20 1.61
CA VAL A 186 7.63 15.11 1.74
C VAL A 186 7.05 13.78 1.22
N LEU A 187 5.78 13.49 1.52
CA LEU A 187 5.09 12.29 1.04
C LEU A 187 5.00 12.26 -0.49
N VAL A 188 4.54 13.36 -1.11
CA VAL A 188 4.40 13.42 -2.56
C VAL A 188 5.76 13.35 -3.23
N GLY A 189 6.79 14.02 -2.69
CA GLY A 189 8.16 13.88 -3.18
C GLY A 189 8.65 12.43 -3.13
N LEU A 190 8.41 11.73 -2.02
CA LEU A 190 8.73 10.30 -1.89
C LEU A 190 8.00 9.43 -2.91
N ILE A 191 6.70 9.67 -3.13
CA ILE A 191 5.89 8.95 -4.12
C ILE A 191 6.48 9.13 -5.51
N LEU A 192 6.77 10.38 -5.91
CA LEU A 192 7.29 10.68 -7.24
C LEU A 192 8.68 10.06 -7.45
N ASP A 193 9.59 10.23 -6.50
CA ASP A 193 10.94 9.65 -6.56
C ASP A 193 10.93 8.12 -6.66
N ARG A 194 9.93 7.44 -6.09
CA ARG A 194 9.81 5.97 -6.14
C ARG A 194 9.13 5.46 -7.41
N LEU A 195 8.36 6.30 -8.08
CA LEU A 195 7.74 6.00 -9.38
C LEU A 195 8.66 6.35 -10.55
N ASP A 196 9.48 7.40 -10.42
CA ASP A 196 10.52 7.83 -11.36
C ASP A 196 11.75 6.91 -11.25
N ALA A 197 11.73 5.82 -12.03
CA ALA A 197 12.72 4.77 -11.92
C ALA A 197 14.04 5.14 -12.61
N ASP A 198 14.01 6.04 -13.58
CA ASP A 198 15.20 6.53 -14.28
C ASP A 198 15.76 7.85 -13.72
N ALA A 199 15.09 8.43 -12.72
CA ALA A 199 15.46 9.67 -12.03
C ALA A 199 15.56 10.88 -12.98
N ASN A 200 14.72 10.93 -14.02
CA ASN A 200 14.68 12.02 -14.98
C ASN A 200 13.82 13.23 -14.52
N GLY A 201 13.16 13.12 -13.36
CA GLY A 201 12.26 14.10 -12.78
C GLY A 201 10.82 14.04 -13.32
N LYS A 202 10.46 13.00 -14.07
CA LYS A 202 9.14 12.80 -14.68
C LYS A 202 8.73 11.34 -14.62
N VAL A 203 7.52 11.10 -14.13
CA VAL A 203 6.91 9.77 -14.14
C VAL A 203 6.23 9.53 -15.49
N SER A 204 6.79 8.62 -16.28
CA SER A 204 6.24 8.23 -17.57
C SER A 204 5.18 7.13 -17.43
N LYS A 205 4.24 7.07 -18.38
CA LYS A 205 3.25 5.97 -18.45
C LYS A 205 3.92 4.59 -18.58
N GLN A 206 5.08 4.52 -19.24
CA GLN A 206 5.83 3.26 -19.40
C GLN A 206 6.38 2.75 -18.08
N GLU A 207 6.85 3.64 -17.20
CA GLU A 207 7.32 3.26 -15.86
C GLU A 207 6.18 2.77 -14.98
N LEU A 208 5.05 3.45 -15.00
CA LEU A 208 3.84 3.02 -14.30
C LEU A 208 3.38 1.63 -14.78
N GLU A 209 3.39 1.39 -16.09
CA GLU A 209 3.01 0.09 -16.65
C GLU A 209 4.01 -1.00 -16.26
N LYS A 210 5.31 -0.69 -16.24
CA LYS A 210 6.34 -1.63 -15.78
C LYS A 210 6.15 -2.02 -14.32
N LYS A 211 5.81 -1.07 -13.45
CA LYS A 211 5.48 -1.33 -12.03
C LYS A 211 4.25 -2.24 -11.91
N ARG A 212 3.17 -1.91 -12.62
CA ARG A 212 1.95 -2.72 -12.69
C ARG A 212 2.23 -4.15 -13.14
N GLN A 213 2.98 -4.33 -14.23
CA GLN A 213 3.34 -5.65 -14.75
C GLN A 213 4.20 -6.44 -13.75
N ALA A 214 5.15 -5.79 -13.08
CA ALA A 214 5.95 -6.41 -12.04
C ALA A 214 5.08 -6.87 -10.86
N ARG A 215 4.09 -6.06 -10.44
CA ARG A 215 3.12 -6.42 -9.40
C ARG A 215 2.24 -7.60 -9.83
N ALA A 216 1.71 -7.59 -11.05
CA ALA A 216 0.90 -8.69 -11.59
C ALA A 216 1.68 -10.01 -11.65
N LYS A 217 2.90 -9.98 -12.22
CA LYS A 217 3.81 -11.14 -12.28
C LYS A 217 4.09 -11.72 -10.89
N ARG A 218 4.39 -10.87 -9.91
CA ARG A 218 4.62 -11.35 -8.53
C ARG A 218 3.37 -11.94 -7.90
N ARG A 219 2.18 -11.38 -8.14
CA ARG A 219 0.90 -11.96 -7.67
C ARG A 219 0.69 -13.37 -8.23
N GLU A 220 0.99 -13.58 -9.51
CA GLU A 220 0.92 -14.90 -10.17
C GLU A 220 1.93 -15.88 -9.57
N GLU A 221 3.18 -15.45 -9.38
CA GLU A 221 4.23 -16.24 -8.73
C GLU A 221 3.79 -16.69 -7.31
N PHE A 222 3.28 -15.76 -6.49
CA PHE A 222 2.76 -16.09 -5.15
C PHE A 222 1.53 -17.02 -5.18
N ALA A 223 0.61 -16.81 -6.12
CA ALA A 223 -0.55 -17.70 -6.30
C ALA A 223 -0.10 -19.12 -6.63
N SER A 224 0.91 -19.28 -7.49
CA SER A 224 1.47 -20.59 -7.84
C SER A 224 2.15 -21.30 -6.66
N LEU A 225 2.89 -20.56 -5.82
CA LEU A 225 3.52 -21.10 -4.60
C LEU A 225 2.48 -21.64 -3.60
N ARG A 226 1.38 -20.90 -3.38
CA ARG A 226 0.30 -21.34 -2.49
C ARG A 226 -0.38 -22.64 -2.93
N VAL A 227 -0.50 -22.88 -4.24
CA VAL A 227 -1.07 -24.12 -4.77
C VAL A 227 -0.11 -25.30 -4.56
N ASN A 228 1.19 -25.07 -4.72
CA ASN A 228 2.24 -26.07 -4.49
C ASN A 228 2.35 -26.49 -3.01
N ASP A 229 2.20 -25.54 -2.07
CA ASP A 229 2.23 -25.85 -0.63
C ASP A 229 1.00 -26.65 -0.18
N LYS A 230 -0.19 -26.35 -0.73
CA LYS A 230 -1.39 -27.15 -0.45
C LYS A 230 -1.26 -28.59 -0.97
N THR A 231 -0.62 -28.77 -2.13
CA THR A 231 -0.40 -30.10 -2.71
C THR A 231 0.70 -30.89 -1.97
N SER A 232 1.72 -30.22 -1.43
CA SER A 232 2.76 -30.88 -0.63
C SER A 232 2.24 -31.33 0.74
N LEU A 233 1.45 -30.51 1.42
CA LEU A 233 0.80 -30.86 2.70
C LEU A 233 -0.23 -31.99 2.55
N SER A 234 -1.01 -31.99 1.46
CA SER A 234 -1.93 -33.08 1.12
C SER A 234 -1.20 -34.43 0.96
N ARG A 235 -0.03 -34.45 0.28
CA ARG A 235 0.79 -35.65 0.09
C ARG A 235 1.47 -36.14 1.37
N GLN A 236 1.77 -35.26 2.33
CA GLN A 236 2.32 -35.66 3.62
C GLN A 236 1.24 -36.24 4.55
N SER A 237 0.02 -35.69 4.54
CA SER A 237 -1.10 -36.23 5.32
C SER A 237 -1.56 -37.60 4.80
N SER A 238 -1.55 -37.85 3.49
CA SER A 238 -1.90 -39.18 2.94
C SER A 238 -0.87 -40.26 3.31
N ARG A 239 0.42 -39.92 3.39
CA ARG A 239 1.46 -40.85 3.86
C ARG A 239 1.38 -41.18 5.34
N LYS A 240 0.96 -40.25 6.20
CA LYS A 240 0.73 -40.54 7.63
C LYS A 240 -0.49 -41.44 7.85
N SER A 241 -1.58 -41.23 7.11
CA SER A 241 -2.80 -42.07 7.18
C SER A 241 -2.53 -43.53 6.77
N SER A 242 -1.73 -43.76 5.72
CA SER A 242 -1.35 -45.12 5.29
C SER A 242 -0.46 -45.84 6.31
N ARG A 243 0.37 -45.11 7.08
CA ARG A 243 1.27 -45.70 8.08
C ARG A 243 0.54 -46.13 9.37
N ASP A 244 -0.53 -45.44 9.74
CA ASP A 244 -1.35 -45.83 10.90
C ASP A 244 -2.27 -47.02 10.62
N GLN A 245 -2.76 -47.18 9.39
CA GLN A 245 -3.53 -48.38 9.02
C GLN A 245 -2.68 -49.66 8.99
N SER A 246 -1.39 -49.56 8.66
CA SER A 246 -0.51 -50.75 8.64
C SER A 246 -0.15 -51.26 10.04
N ARG A 247 -0.17 -50.41 11.09
CA ARG A 247 0.12 -50.84 12.46
C ARG A 247 -1.02 -51.60 13.15
N ARG A 248 -2.27 -51.44 12.72
CA ARG A 248 -3.42 -52.16 13.30
C ARG A 248 -3.54 -53.62 12.90
N ASN A 249 -2.80 -54.09 11.90
CA ASN A 249 -2.85 -55.48 11.43
C ASN A 249 -1.68 -56.35 11.92
N THR A 250 -0.98 -55.93 12.99
CA THR A 250 0.06 -56.79 13.58
C THR A 250 -0.64 -57.87 14.43
N PRO A 251 -0.57 -59.17 14.06
CA PRO A 251 -1.22 -60.23 14.82
C PRO A 251 -0.59 -60.32 16.21
N GLN A 252 -1.41 -60.23 17.25
CA GLN A 252 -0.98 -60.46 18.63
C GLN A 252 -0.48 -61.90 18.75
N ALA A 253 0.82 -62.05 19.01
CA ALA A 253 1.39 -63.33 19.41
C ALA A 253 0.79 -63.74 20.76
N THR A 254 0.08 -64.86 20.76
CA THR A 254 -0.43 -65.49 21.99
C THR A 254 0.73 -66.02 22.84
N PRO A 255 0.68 -65.86 24.17
CA PRO A 255 1.73 -66.36 25.05
C PRO A 255 1.64 -67.88 25.14
N ARG A 256 2.75 -68.57 24.86
CA ARG A 256 2.89 -70.01 25.14
C ARG A 256 3.20 -70.19 26.62
N GLY A 257 2.37 -70.99 27.29
CA GLY A 257 2.69 -71.67 28.55
C GLY A 257 3.36 -73.01 28.30
#